data_AF-A0A1F9B0N6-F1
#
_entry.id   AF-A0A1F9B0N6-F1
#
_cell.length_a   1.000
_cell.length_b   1.000
_cell.length_c   1.000
_cell.angle_alpha   90.00
_cell.angle_beta   90.00
_cell.angle_gamma   90.00
#
_symmetry.space_group_name_H-M   'P 1'
#
loop_
_entity.id
_entity.type
_entity.pdbx_description
1 polymer ?
#
loop_
_entity_poly.entity_id
_entity_poly.type
_entity_poly.pdbx_seq_one_letter_code
_entity_poly.pdbx_strand_id
1 'polypeptide(L)'
;MLYGIHKAKGGLIRTAEEISEKKLEDITISGDFTFFPKEDLKGLEGSLEKVLLEKDHLIERVETFYGERGIESPGVESKDFAMAILNPVIESKSGQE
;
A
#
# COMPACT_ATOMS: atom_id res chain seq x y z
N MET A 1 9.79 -3.05 -10.38
CA MET A 1 9.52 -2.66 -8.99
C MET A 1 9.40 -1.15 -8.90
N LEU A 2 8.30 -0.67 -8.34
CA LEU A 2 7.99 0.71 -8.02
C LEU A 2 7.95 0.89 -6.50
N TYR A 3 8.17 2.11 -6.03
CA TYR A 3 8.16 2.41 -4.60
C TYR A 3 7.23 3.58 -4.32
N GLY A 4 6.23 3.36 -3.48
CA GLY A 4 5.31 4.40 -3.03
C GLY A 4 5.73 4.96 -1.69
N ILE A 5 5.52 6.27 -1.50
CA ILE A 5 5.67 6.92 -0.19
C ILE A 5 4.50 7.87 0.00
N HIS A 6 3.75 7.66 1.08
CA HIS A 6 2.62 8.49 1.41
C HIS A 6 2.59 8.83 2.90
N LYS A 7 2.33 10.10 3.21
CA LYS A 7 2.24 10.59 4.59
C LYS A 7 0.77 10.66 5.00
N ALA A 8 0.36 9.72 5.85
CA ALA A 8 -0.95 9.71 6.47
C ALA A 8 -0.95 10.53 7.77
N LYS A 9 -2.12 10.73 8.37
CA LYS A 9 -2.24 11.41 9.67
C LYS A 9 -1.60 10.61 10.80
N GLY A 10 -1.67 9.29 10.71
CA GLY A 10 -1.20 8.33 11.72
C GLY A 10 0.18 7.74 11.45
N GLY A 11 0.89 8.23 10.43
CA GLY A 11 2.22 7.71 10.12
C GLY A 11 2.70 7.92 8.69
N LEU A 12 3.89 7.38 8.40
CA LEU A 12 4.44 7.30 7.05
C LEU A 12 4.25 5.89 6.50
N ILE A 13 3.60 5.78 5.36
CA ILE A 13 3.40 4.54 4.62
C ILE A 13 4.39 4.49 3.47
N ARG A 14 5.02 3.35 3.28
CA ARG A 14 5.90 3.03 2.17
C ARG A 14 5.41 1.74 1.52
N THR A 15 5.39 1.71 0.21
CA THR A 15 5.05 0.52 -0.55
C THR A 15 6.21 0.18 -1.47
N ALA A 16 6.43 -1.10 -1.68
CA ALA A 16 7.31 -1.63 -2.71
C ALA A 16 6.47 -2.62 -3.52
N GLU A 17 6.14 -2.26 -4.75
CA GLU A 17 5.18 -2.98 -5.57
C GLU A 17 5.82 -3.40 -6.90
N GLU A 18 5.58 -4.63 -7.28
CA GLU A 18 5.90 -5.15 -8.59
C GLU A 18 4.67 -5.06 -9.47
N ILE A 19 4.82 -4.41 -10.62
CA ILE A 19 3.71 -4.11 -11.52
C ILE A 19 4.03 -4.70 -12.88
N SER A 20 3.12 -5.53 -13.38
CA SER A 20 3.20 -6.16 -14.69
C SER A 20 1.85 -6.01 -15.40
N GLU A 21 1.85 -5.58 -16.66
CA GLU A 21 0.63 -5.45 -17.48
C GLU A 21 -0.55 -4.72 -16.79
N LYS A 22 -0.25 -3.66 -16.02
CA LYS A 22 -1.21 -2.86 -15.22
C LYS A 22 -1.87 -3.60 -14.04
N LYS A 23 -1.30 -4.74 -13.66
CA LYS A 23 -1.67 -5.49 -12.46
C LYS A 23 -0.54 -5.44 -11.46
N LEU A 24 -0.93 -5.50 -10.20
CA LEU A 24 -0.01 -5.58 -9.10
C LEU A 24 0.38 -7.06 -8.93
N GLU A 25 1.61 -7.42 -9.27
CA GLU A 25 2.09 -8.80 -9.15
C GLU A 25 2.42 -9.12 -7.69
N ASP A 26 3.12 -8.22 -7.00
CA ASP A 26 3.52 -8.36 -5.60
C ASP A 26 3.56 -6.98 -4.94
N ILE A 27 3.21 -6.88 -3.64
CA ILE A 27 3.33 -5.65 -2.86
C ILE A 27 3.82 -5.94 -1.47
N THR A 28 4.81 -5.17 -1.04
CA THR A 28 5.25 -5.07 0.34
C THR A 28 4.88 -3.70 0.89
N ILE A 29 4.20 -3.67 2.03
CA ILE A 29 3.83 -2.47 2.76
C ILE A 29 4.73 -2.37 3.99
N SER A 30 5.35 -1.22 4.16
CA SER A 30 6.26 -0.95 5.27
C SER A 30 6.16 0.51 5.66
N GLY A 31 6.75 0.90 6.79
CA GLY A 31 6.75 2.30 7.20
C GLY A 31 6.59 2.49 8.69
N ASP A 32 6.39 3.75 9.05
CA ASP A 32 6.22 4.19 10.42
C ASP A 32 4.74 4.52 10.63
N PHE A 33 3.90 3.49 10.68
CA PHE A 33 2.47 3.61 10.91
C PHE A 33 2.00 2.53 11.89
N THR A 34 0.85 2.78 12.50
CA THR A 34 0.23 1.82 13.42
C THR A 34 -0.69 0.90 12.65
N PHE A 35 -0.47 -0.41 12.77
CA PHE A 35 -1.31 -1.46 12.19
C PHE A 35 -1.40 -2.61 13.17
N PHE A 36 -2.62 -2.94 13.59
CA PHE A 36 -2.86 -4.01 14.54
C PHE A 36 -4.02 -4.89 14.07
N PRO A 37 -3.87 -6.23 14.15
CA PRO A 37 -2.66 -6.98 14.51
C PRO A 37 -1.62 -7.01 13.37
N LYS A 38 -0.32 -7.05 13.71
CA LYS A 38 0.77 -6.98 12.71
C LYS A 38 0.86 -8.21 11.79
N GLU A 39 0.34 -9.36 12.24
CA GLU A 39 0.33 -10.59 11.46
C GLU A 39 -0.53 -10.49 10.21
N ASP A 40 -1.62 -9.72 10.28
CA ASP A 40 -2.53 -9.49 9.16
C ASP A 40 -1.96 -8.51 8.13
N LEU A 41 -0.85 -7.82 8.41
CA LEU A 41 -0.21 -6.96 7.41
C LEU A 41 0.21 -7.78 6.18
N LYS A 42 0.76 -8.98 6.41
CA LYS A 42 1.06 -9.94 5.34
C LYS A 42 -0.19 -10.44 4.61
N GLY A 43 -1.30 -10.57 5.34
CA GLY A 43 -2.59 -10.91 4.75
C GLY A 43 -3.10 -9.80 3.84
N LEU A 44 -2.89 -8.53 4.22
CA LEU A 44 -3.27 -7.37 3.43
C LEU A 44 -2.43 -7.26 2.15
N GLU A 45 -1.12 -7.44 2.26
CA GLU A 45 -0.19 -7.50 1.13
C GLU A 45 -0.67 -8.54 0.11
N GLY A 46 -0.89 -9.78 0.55
CA GLY A 46 -1.36 -10.85 -0.34
C GLY A 46 -2.79 -10.66 -0.86
N SER A 47 -3.59 -9.85 -0.16
CA SER A 47 -4.93 -9.47 -0.59
C SER A 47 -4.92 -8.46 -1.75
N LEU A 48 -3.85 -7.66 -1.84
CA LEU A 48 -3.64 -6.63 -2.87
C LEU A 48 -2.89 -7.19 -4.10
N GLU A 49 -2.24 -8.34 -3.97
CA GLU A 49 -1.72 -9.09 -5.12
C GLU A 49 -2.85 -9.37 -6.15
N LYS A 50 -2.51 -9.21 -7.43
CA LYS A 50 -3.38 -9.40 -8.61
C LYS A 50 -4.55 -8.42 -8.71
N VAL A 51 -4.61 -7.40 -7.85
CA VAL A 51 -5.58 -6.32 -7.97
C VAL A 51 -5.14 -5.36 -9.07
N LEU A 52 -6.12 -4.75 -9.74
CA LEU A 52 -5.88 -3.69 -10.71
C LEU A 52 -5.33 -2.46 -10.01
N LEU A 53 -4.37 -1.78 -10.65
CA LEU A 53 -3.83 -0.48 -10.20
C LEU A 53 -4.84 0.65 -10.38
N GLU A 54 -5.96 0.53 -9.68
CA GLU A 54 -7.07 1.47 -9.69
C GLU A 54 -7.44 1.82 -8.25
N LYS A 55 -7.66 3.12 -8.03
CA LYS A 55 -7.90 3.66 -6.69
C LYS A 55 -9.07 3.01 -5.98
N ASP A 56 -10.19 2.86 -6.68
CA ASP A 56 -11.41 2.28 -6.13
C ASP A 56 -11.19 0.83 -5.71
N HIS A 57 -10.59 0.02 -6.60
CA HIS A 57 -10.30 -1.39 -6.33
C HIS A 57 -9.37 -1.59 -5.14
N LEU A 58 -8.32 -0.77 -5.01
CA LEU A 58 -7.39 -0.83 -3.88
C LEU A 58 -8.10 -0.46 -2.57
N ILE A 59 -8.88 0.64 -2.57
CA ILE A 59 -9.60 1.09 -1.38
C ILE A 59 -10.60 0.04 -0.93
N GLU A 60 -11.45 -0.44 -1.84
CA GLU A 60 -12.47 -1.46 -1.55
C GLU A 60 -11.83 -2.73 -0.98
N ARG A 61 -10.69 -3.16 -1.55
CA ARG A 61 -9.98 -4.35 -1.09
C ARG A 61 -9.42 -4.18 0.32
N VAL A 62 -8.81 -3.04 0.63
CA VAL A 62 -8.29 -2.73 1.97
C VAL A 62 -9.44 -2.62 2.97
N GLU A 63 -10.53 -1.91 2.64
CA GLU A 63 -11.70 -1.78 3.52
C GLU A 63 -12.34 -3.13 3.82
N THR A 64 -12.49 -3.97 2.80
CA THR A 64 -13.01 -5.34 2.97
C THR A 64 -12.12 -6.13 3.92
N PHE A 65 -10.80 -6.09 3.72
CA PHE A 65 -9.85 -6.78 4.59
C PHE A 65 -9.91 -6.25 6.04
N TYR A 66 -10.05 -4.94 6.22
CA TYR A 66 -10.17 -4.32 7.54
C TYR A 66 -11.42 -4.80 8.27
N GLY A 67 -12.56 -4.88 7.57
CA GLY A 67 -13.81 -5.40 8.12
C GLY A 67 -13.76 -6.90 8.41
N GLU A 68 -13.18 -7.71 7.52
CA GLU A 68 -13.08 -9.16 7.68
C GLU A 68 -12.14 -9.58 8.81
N ARG A 69 -11.01 -8.89 8.96
CA ARG A 69 -9.97 -9.22 9.95
C ARG A 69 -10.05 -8.40 11.23
N GLY A 70 -10.85 -7.33 11.25
CA GLY A 70 -10.92 -6.41 12.39
C GLY A 70 -9.64 -5.61 12.58
N ILE A 71 -9.07 -5.09 11.48
CA ILE A 71 -7.82 -4.32 11.52
C ILE A 71 -8.06 -2.94 12.11
N GLU A 72 -7.17 -2.54 13.00
CA GLU A 72 -7.13 -1.20 13.56
C GLU A 72 -5.83 -0.48 13.15
N SER A 73 -5.98 0.65 12.46
CA SER A 73 -4.87 1.52 12.07
C SER A 73 -5.15 2.99 12.39
N PRO A 74 -4.97 3.42 13.65
CA PRO A 74 -5.30 4.78 14.08
C PRO A 74 -4.59 5.86 13.23
N GLY A 75 -5.37 6.71 12.57
CA GLY A 75 -4.86 7.81 11.73
C GLY A 75 -4.39 7.39 10.33
N VAL A 76 -4.53 6.12 9.96
CA VAL A 76 -4.31 5.62 8.60
C VAL A 76 -5.61 5.09 8.05
N GLU A 77 -5.98 5.55 6.86
CA GLU A 77 -7.20 5.14 6.16
C GLU A 77 -6.87 4.30 4.92
N SER A 78 -7.83 3.51 4.43
CA SER A 78 -7.67 2.67 3.23
C SER A 78 -7.18 3.43 1.99
N LYS A 79 -7.63 4.70 1.85
CA LYS A 79 -7.18 5.61 0.80
C LYS A 79 -5.70 5.95 0.86
N ASP A 80 -5.09 5.94 2.05
CA ASP A 80 -3.68 6.28 2.22
C ASP A 80 -2.79 5.19 1.62
N PHE A 81 -3.18 3.91 1.73
CA PHE A 81 -2.51 2.81 1.03
C PHE A 81 -2.67 2.94 -0.49
N ALA A 82 -3.88 3.20 -0.97
CA ALA A 82 -4.11 3.40 -2.40
C ALA A 82 -3.30 4.59 -2.96
N MET A 83 -3.15 5.67 -2.19
CA MET A 83 -2.31 6.81 -2.59
C MET A 83 -0.82 6.47 -2.61
N ALA A 84 -0.34 5.66 -1.66
CA ALA A 84 1.04 5.20 -1.68
C ALA A 84 1.35 4.41 -2.96
N ILE A 85 0.47 3.47 -3.30
CA ILE A 85 0.58 2.57 -4.46
C ILE A 85 0.48 3.36 -5.78
N LEU A 86 -0.55 4.20 -5.92
CA LEU A 86 -0.83 4.91 -7.17
C LEU A 86 0.11 6.07 -7.46
N ASN A 87 0.82 6.58 -6.45
CA ASN A 87 1.78 7.66 -6.62
C ASN A 87 3.20 7.15 -6.30
N PRO A 88 3.73 6.22 -7.13
CA PRO A 88 5.07 5.72 -6.91
C PRO A 88 6.05 6.87 -7.10
N VAL A 89 6.93 7.02 -6.12
CA VAL A 89 8.11 7.87 -6.25
C VAL A 89 9.02 7.17 -7.24
N ILE A 90 9.02 7.66 -8.48
CA ILE A 90 10.09 7.34 -9.41
C ILE A 90 11.32 7.98 -8.79
N GLU A 91 12.18 7.18 -8.17
CA GLU A 91 13.52 7.62 -7.83
C GLU A 91 14.18 8.00 -9.15
N SER A 92 14.07 9.27 -9.50
CA SER A 92 14.85 9.85 -10.57
C SER A 92 16.27 9.72 -10.08
N LYS A 93 17.03 8.75 -10.63
CA LYS A 93 18.48 8.81 -10.61
C LYS A 93 18.88 10.07 -11.37
N SER A 94 18.78 11.22 -10.70
CA SER A 94 19.42 12.46 -11.06
C SER A 94 20.60 12.61 -10.12
N GLY A 95 21.78 12.34 -10.66
CA GLY A 95 23.07 12.23 -9.99
C GLY A 95 24.00 11.43 -10.89
N GLN A 96 24.28 11.93 -12.10
CA GLN A 96 25.47 12.73 -12.48
C GLN A 96 26.63 11.80 -12.86
N GLU A 97 26.84 11.60 -14.16
CA GLU A 97 27.89 12.24 -15.00
C GLU A 97 29.24 11.52 -14.90
#